data_AF-A0A2N2PSW3-F1
#
_entry.id   AF-A0A2N2PSW3-F1
#
_cell.length_a   1.000
_cell.length_b   1.000
_cell.length_c   1.000
_cell.angle_alpha   90.00
_cell.angle_beta   90.00
_cell.angle_gamma   90.00
#
_symmetry.space_group_name_H-M   'P 1'
#
loop_
_entity.id
_entity.type
_entity.pdbx_description
1 polymer ?
#
loop_
_entity_poly.entity_id
_entity_poly.type
_entity_poly.pdbx_seq_one_letter_code
_entity_poly.pdbx_strand_id
1 'polypeptide(L)'
;MSASGPRNGVSWTSTGGWAKRSWFCRVLNSLPHLDFTSWRSSRPTLRCACWNCSCFASTLVIAAHANSTHGVAMRGLSFGGQTKIAFTQDPNLHVLEVTDLESASRRSTARFFDGSKPEYPRRMHCIQGSDAHRLVRDLKDKNRTGIGDRVTEVLLPEVSFEALLAVFAGDDFTLTRPYRPAAETPFDHVQAAREQGNSIVQSFHESMSQQGGRLNKVLADVVAFANARGGMIYVGVSASTSRKGAPRGVPNPTEAVSLLKKEIERNITPPLNVPVDVVESMDAPVIRVSVPNGADKPYALGQTRIYVRQEGETNEAMRDELVQLVLAHHVVRVPVVEVETPAAARVEVVAVEPGVTPELSVAAQPDAVGAPSIGVEIVTAEERKGTRYFSIRDLRNGNTIHNITMGSARKLWSYALNQYTTNPVDPAKTTWSGDLGLWQVARRVRRLRYDLALRQPDGSLRVFYGVTSDGMSGPWGQFLKEEDRVE
;
A
#
# COMPACT_ATOMS: atom_id res chain seq x y z
N MET A 1 26.92 -38.43 -35.92
CA MET A 1 28.33 -38.53 -35.47
C MET A 1 29.05 -37.26 -35.91
N SER A 2 29.75 -36.44 -35.14
CA SER A 2 30.02 -36.33 -33.70
C SER A 2 31.17 -35.32 -33.57
N ALA A 3 31.04 -34.32 -32.67
CA ALA A 3 32.09 -33.55 -31.97
C ALA A 3 33.16 -32.81 -32.84
N SER A 4 33.84 -31.74 -32.44
CA SER A 4 34.24 -31.23 -31.14
C SER A 4 34.77 -29.79 -31.30
N GLY A 5 34.40 -28.88 -30.40
CA GLY A 5 35.14 -27.63 -30.16
C GLY A 5 36.20 -27.78 -29.07
N PRO A 6 37.17 -26.84 -29.02
CA PRO A 6 37.79 -26.36 -27.78
C PRO A 6 37.88 -24.82 -27.78
N ARG A 7 38.08 -24.04 -26.71
CA ARG A 7 38.25 -24.21 -25.26
C ARG A 7 38.12 -22.80 -24.64
N ASN A 8 37.53 -22.75 -23.45
CA ASN A 8 37.81 -21.91 -22.28
C ASN A 8 38.69 -20.66 -22.42
N GLY A 9 38.09 -19.50 -22.11
CA GLY A 9 38.80 -18.31 -21.62
C GLY A 9 38.22 -17.90 -20.26
N VAL A 10 38.78 -18.47 -19.20
CA VAL A 10 38.62 -18.01 -17.81
C VAL A 10 39.80 -17.09 -17.52
N SER A 11 39.57 -15.86 -17.05
CA SER A 11 40.61 -15.06 -16.41
C SER A 11 40.10 -14.50 -15.08
N TRP A 12 40.60 -15.09 -14.00
CA TRP A 12 40.61 -14.52 -12.66
C TRP A 12 41.96 -13.84 -12.43
N THR A 13 41.97 -12.63 -11.89
CA THR A 13 43.11 -12.10 -11.14
C THR A 13 42.61 -11.55 -9.82
N SER A 14 42.66 -12.40 -8.80
CA SER A 14 42.58 -12.03 -7.39
C SER A 14 44.00 -11.82 -6.87
N THR A 15 44.32 -10.62 -6.40
CA THR A 15 45.41 -10.42 -5.46
C THR A 15 44.98 -9.41 -4.41
N GLY A 16 44.81 -9.90 -3.17
CA GLY A 16 44.93 -9.09 -1.97
C GLY A 16 43.64 -8.85 -1.16
N GLY A 17 43.57 -9.49 0.02
CA GLY A 17 43.13 -8.83 1.25
C GLY A 17 41.63 -8.74 1.53
N TRP A 18 41.21 -9.42 2.59
CA TRP A 18 39.88 -9.41 3.20
C TRP A 18 39.20 -8.02 3.31
N ALA A 19 37.92 -7.95 2.90
CA ALA A 19 36.77 -7.40 3.64
C ALA A 19 35.71 -6.73 2.73
N LYS A 20 34.44 -6.91 3.13
CA LYS A 20 33.21 -6.13 2.83
C LYS A 20 32.28 -6.69 1.74
N ARG A 21 31.08 -7.01 2.23
CA ARG A 21 29.83 -7.35 1.53
C ARG A 21 29.62 -6.42 0.34
N SER A 22 29.72 -6.95 -0.88
CA SER A 22 29.40 -6.22 -2.11
C SER A 22 27.96 -6.50 -2.52
N TRP A 23 27.21 -5.45 -2.79
CA TRP A 23 25.98 -5.54 -3.58
C TRP A 23 26.35 -6.14 -4.95
N PHE A 24 25.88 -7.36 -5.22
CA PHE A 24 26.02 -8.00 -6.53
C PHE A 24 24.71 -8.71 -6.82
N CYS A 25 23.99 -8.25 -7.83
CA CYS A 25 22.77 -8.93 -8.29
C CYS A 25 22.88 -9.18 -9.80
N ARG A 26 23.23 -10.42 -10.15
CA ARG A 26 23.17 -10.99 -11.51
C ARG A 26 22.23 -12.20 -11.47
N VAL A 27 21.00 -12.02 -10.95
CA VAL A 27 20.23 -13.15 -10.39
C VAL A 27 19.39 -13.91 -11.42
N LEU A 28 19.00 -13.34 -12.56
CA LEU A 28 18.12 -14.07 -13.49
C LEU A 28 18.84 -15.03 -14.44
N ASN A 29 20.17 -14.94 -14.60
CA ASN A 29 20.95 -15.81 -15.50
C ASN A 29 21.86 -16.82 -14.78
N SER A 30 21.84 -16.88 -13.44
CA SER A 30 22.80 -17.66 -12.65
C SER A 30 22.18 -18.75 -11.76
N LEU A 31 20.85 -18.89 -11.74
CA LEU A 31 20.16 -19.95 -11.01
C LEU A 31 19.91 -21.16 -11.95
N PRO A 32 20.61 -22.30 -11.78
CA PRO A 32 20.27 -23.52 -12.51
C PRO A 32 18.93 -24.07 -12.01
N HIS A 33 18.08 -24.55 -12.93
CA HIS A 33 16.76 -25.19 -12.71
C HIS A 33 15.51 -24.29 -12.51
N LEU A 34 15.48 -23.08 -13.06
CA LEU A 34 14.24 -22.29 -13.14
C LEU A 34 13.41 -22.66 -14.39
N ASP A 35 12.24 -23.27 -14.19
CA ASP A 35 11.23 -23.43 -15.25
C ASP A 35 10.36 -22.18 -15.34
N PHE A 36 10.52 -21.42 -16.44
CA PHE A 36 9.71 -20.24 -16.73
C PHE A 36 8.45 -20.63 -17.50
N THR A 37 7.30 -20.50 -16.86
CA THR A 37 6.00 -20.72 -17.52
C THR A 37 5.31 -19.37 -17.74
N SER A 38 5.15 -18.94 -18.98
CA SER A 38 4.43 -17.70 -19.32
C SER A 38 2.98 -17.99 -19.70
N TRP A 39 2.02 -17.37 -19.03
CA TRP A 39 0.58 -17.50 -19.33
C TRP A 39 0.03 -16.20 -19.92
N ARG A 40 -0.54 -16.26 -21.13
CA ARG A 40 -1.33 -15.17 -21.73
C ARG A 40 -2.80 -15.56 -21.74
N SER A 41 -3.61 -14.88 -20.93
CA SER A 41 -5.08 -14.99 -20.98
C SER A 41 -5.71 -13.62 -21.23
N SER A 42 -6.67 -13.59 -22.15
CA SER A 42 -7.51 -12.43 -22.49
C SER A 42 -8.74 -12.29 -21.58
N ARG A 43 -9.03 -13.29 -20.73
CA ARG A 43 -10.21 -13.32 -19.86
C ARG A 43 -9.84 -13.02 -18.39
N PRO A 44 -10.52 -12.07 -17.72
CA PRO A 44 -10.21 -11.66 -16.36
C PRO A 44 -10.25 -12.80 -15.32
N THR A 45 -11.27 -13.65 -15.37
CA THR A 45 -11.48 -14.76 -14.41
C THR A 45 -10.37 -15.82 -14.45
N LEU A 46 -9.75 -16.03 -15.62
CA LEU A 46 -8.66 -17.00 -15.80
C LEU A 46 -7.32 -16.53 -15.22
N ARG A 47 -7.11 -15.22 -14.98
CA ARG A 47 -5.86 -14.69 -14.40
C ARG A 47 -5.78 -14.91 -12.89
N CYS A 48 -6.85 -14.61 -12.13
CA CYS A 48 -6.90 -14.89 -10.69
C CYS A 48 -6.86 -16.40 -10.40
N ALA A 49 -7.54 -17.22 -11.21
CA ALA A 49 -7.47 -18.67 -11.09
C ALA A 49 -6.04 -19.21 -11.29
N CYS A 50 -5.28 -18.62 -12.22
CA CYS A 50 -3.88 -18.99 -12.46
C CYS A 50 -2.97 -18.68 -11.27
N TRP A 51 -3.24 -17.58 -10.54
CA TRP A 51 -2.49 -17.25 -9.33
C TRP A 51 -2.81 -18.24 -8.20
N ASN A 52 -4.09 -18.54 -7.98
CA ASN A 52 -4.52 -19.53 -6.99
C ASN A 52 -3.97 -20.95 -7.27
N CYS A 53 -3.88 -21.37 -8.54
CA CYS A 53 -3.28 -22.67 -8.88
C CYS A 53 -1.76 -22.71 -8.64
N SER A 54 -1.08 -21.56 -8.62
CA SER A 54 0.37 -21.48 -8.41
C SER A 54 0.77 -21.45 -6.93
N CYS A 55 -0.19 -21.30 -6.01
CA CYS A 55 0.04 -21.21 -4.56
C CYS A 55 0.53 -22.50 -3.89
N PHE A 56 0.41 -23.63 -4.56
CA PHE A 56 0.76 -24.93 -3.97
C PHE A 56 2.25 -25.30 -4.08
N ALA A 57 3.08 -24.47 -4.72
CA ALA A 57 4.50 -24.72 -4.88
C ALA A 57 5.33 -23.44 -4.72
N SER A 58 6.59 -23.59 -4.34
CA SER A 58 7.67 -22.60 -4.30
C SER A 58 7.79 -21.80 -5.61
N THR A 59 6.87 -20.87 -5.87
CA THR A 59 6.67 -20.22 -7.17
C THR A 59 6.65 -18.71 -6.99
N LEU A 60 7.43 -18.00 -7.80
CA LEU A 60 7.45 -16.54 -7.82
C LEU A 60 6.48 -16.04 -8.89
N VAL A 61 5.40 -15.39 -8.47
CA VAL A 61 4.39 -14.83 -9.39
C VAL A 61 4.68 -13.36 -9.66
N ILE A 62 4.99 -13.04 -10.91
CA ILE A 62 5.30 -11.68 -11.37
C ILE A 62 4.25 -11.25 -12.40
N ALA A 63 3.63 -10.09 -12.20
CA ALA A 63 2.79 -9.50 -13.22
C ALA A 63 3.64 -8.63 -14.16
N ALA A 64 3.88 -9.16 -15.36
CA ALA A 64 4.71 -8.51 -16.37
C ALA A 64 4.10 -7.21 -16.90
N HIS A 65 4.98 -6.24 -17.19
CA HIS A 65 4.69 -4.93 -17.78
C HIS A 65 3.41 -4.26 -17.26
N ALA A 66 3.22 -4.24 -15.94
CA ALA A 66 1.99 -3.86 -15.28
C ALA A 66 1.42 -2.53 -15.80
N ASN A 67 2.26 -1.52 -15.99
CA ASN A 67 1.84 -0.18 -16.42
C ASN A 67 1.80 0.03 -17.95
N SER A 68 1.96 -1.02 -18.76
CA SER A 68 1.89 -0.94 -20.22
C SER A 68 0.47 -1.10 -20.77
N THR A 69 0.29 -0.85 -22.07
CA THR A 69 -0.99 -1.03 -22.79
C THR A 69 -1.51 -2.48 -22.73
N HIS A 70 -0.63 -3.45 -22.55
CA HIS A 70 -0.99 -4.88 -22.39
C HIS A 70 -0.78 -5.39 -20.95
N GLY A 71 -0.49 -4.47 -20.03
CA GLY A 71 -0.21 -4.74 -18.63
C GLY A 71 -1.43 -5.06 -17.80
N VAL A 72 -1.21 -5.55 -16.58
CA VAL A 72 -2.29 -5.80 -15.60
C VAL A 72 -2.87 -4.52 -14.99
N ALA A 73 -2.11 -3.42 -15.03
CA ALA A 73 -2.46 -2.09 -14.53
C ALA A 73 -2.57 -1.10 -15.71
N MET A 74 -3.44 -1.41 -16.68
CA MET A 74 -3.64 -0.56 -17.86
C MET A 74 -4.04 0.88 -17.47
N ARG A 75 -3.18 1.86 -17.81
CA ARG A 75 -3.54 3.29 -17.81
C ARG A 75 -4.40 3.58 -19.05
N GLY A 76 -5.56 4.23 -18.88
CA GLY A 76 -6.34 4.79 -20.00
C GLY A 76 -7.43 3.92 -20.65
N LEU A 77 -7.66 2.66 -20.23
CA LEU A 77 -8.80 1.86 -20.69
C LEU A 77 -9.88 1.70 -19.60
N SER A 78 -11.14 1.89 -20.00
CA SER A 78 -12.39 1.89 -19.22
C SER A 78 -12.83 0.51 -18.68
N PHE A 79 -11.89 -0.34 -18.28
CA PHE A 79 -12.20 -1.52 -17.49
C PHE A 79 -12.41 -1.11 -16.03
N GLY A 80 -13.54 -1.54 -15.44
CA GLY A 80 -13.99 -1.17 -14.10
C GLY A 80 -12.90 -1.31 -13.03
N GLY A 81 -12.79 -0.29 -12.19
CA GLY A 81 -11.69 -0.16 -11.21
C GLY A 81 -11.53 -1.36 -10.27
N GLN A 82 -12.62 -2.05 -9.93
CA GLN A 82 -12.60 -3.22 -9.04
C GLN A 82 -11.78 -4.39 -9.60
N THR A 83 -11.87 -4.67 -10.91
CA THR A 83 -11.15 -5.78 -11.54
C THR A 83 -9.63 -5.53 -11.58
N LYS A 84 -9.20 -4.27 -11.75
CA LYS A 84 -7.77 -3.90 -11.73
C LYS A 84 -7.15 -4.04 -10.34
N ILE A 85 -7.91 -3.67 -9.31
CA ILE A 85 -7.51 -3.83 -7.91
C ILE A 85 -7.35 -5.32 -7.59
N ALA A 86 -8.36 -6.14 -7.91
CA ALA A 86 -8.30 -7.58 -7.69
C ALA A 86 -7.05 -8.21 -8.31
N PHE A 87 -6.62 -7.76 -9.49
CA PHE A 87 -5.37 -8.25 -10.07
C PHE A 87 -4.14 -7.75 -9.33
N THR A 88 -3.96 -6.44 -9.26
CA THR A 88 -2.69 -5.88 -8.77
C THR A 88 -2.48 -6.02 -7.27
N GLN A 89 -3.49 -6.50 -6.52
CA GLN A 89 -3.49 -6.60 -5.06
C GLN A 89 -3.78 -8.02 -4.55
N ASP A 90 -3.87 -9.01 -5.44
CA ASP A 90 -4.12 -10.41 -5.07
C ASP A 90 -3.03 -10.95 -4.14
N PRO A 91 -3.37 -11.61 -3.02
CA PRO A 91 -2.39 -12.11 -2.05
C PRO A 91 -1.29 -12.99 -2.65
N ASN A 92 -1.57 -13.68 -3.75
CA ASN A 92 -0.67 -14.63 -4.40
C ASN A 92 0.23 -13.98 -5.46
N LEU A 93 -0.04 -12.73 -5.82
CA LEU A 93 0.84 -11.93 -6.67
C LEU A 93 1.97 -11.36 -5.84
N HIS A 94 3.23 -11.66 -6.18
CA HIS A 94 4.39 -11.25 -5.38
C HIS A 94 4.97 -9.91 -5.85
N VAL A 95 5.04 -9.71 -7.17
CA VAL A 95 5.79 -8.61 -7.77
C VAL A 95 5.07 -8.02 -8.98
N LEU A 96 5.15 -6.69 -9.13
CA LEU A 96 4.79 -5.97 -10.34
C LEU A 96 6.04 -5.60 -11.14
N GLU A 97 6.13 -6.06 -12.38
CA GLU A 97 7.15 -5.56 -13.29
C GLU A 97 6.64 -4.26 -13.94
N VAL A 98 7.37 -3.16 -13.77
CA VAL A 98 6.99 -1.83 -14.25
C VAL A 98 8.06 -1.27 -15.18
N THR A 99 7.65 -0.39 -16.08
CA THR A 99 8.54 0.23 -17.08
C THR A 99 9.15 1.56 -16.63
N ASP A 100 8.69 2.11 -15.50
CA ASP A 100 9.01 3.46 -15.01
C ASP A 100 9.62 3.46 -13.59
N LEU A 101 10.28 2.36 -13.17
CA LEU A 101 10.83 2.22 -11.81
C LEU A 101 11.88 3.29 -11.48
N GLU A 102 12.65 3.74 -12.47
CA GLU A 102 13.65 4.80 -12.32
C GLU A 102 13.07 6.22 -12.26
N SER A 103 11.79 6.38 -12.60
CA SER A 103 11.14 7.70 -12.68
C SER A 103 11.00 8.34 -11.30
N ALA A 104 11.56 9.54 -11.15
CA ALA A 104 11.36 10.39 -9.96
C ALA A 104 10.00 11.12 -9.96
N SER A 105 9.18 10.91 -10.99
CA SER A 105 7.86 11.54 -11.10
C SER A 105 6.96 11.14 -9.93
N ARG A 106 6.15 12.09 -9.43
CA ARG A 106 5.06 11.79 -8.48
C ARG A 106 4.04 10.80 -9.04
N ARG A 107 4.02 10.62 -10.37
CA ARG A 107 3.14 9.72 -11.12
C ARG A 107 3.78 8.35 -11.41
N SER A 108 4.92 8.00 -10.80
CA SER A 108 5.55 6.70 -11.06
C SER A 108 4.72 5.54 -10.50
N THR A 109 4.75 4.40 -11.18
CA THR A 109 3.96 3.22 -10.81
C THR A 109 4.33 2.69 -9.42
N ALA A 110 5.62 2.71 -9.06
CA ALA A 110 6.07 2.30 -7.73
C ALA A 110 5.47 3.15 -6.60
N ARG A 111 5.24 4.46 -6.83
CA ARG A 111 4.56 5.34 -5.87
C ARG A 111 3.05 5.10 -5.82
N PHE A 112 2.47 4.57 -6.89
CA PHE A 112 1.04 4.26 -6.92
C PHE A 112 0.72 3.00 -6.09
N PHE A 113 1.60 2.00 -6.12
CA PHE A 113 1.48 0.75 -5.35
C PHE A 113 2.29 0.75 -4.05
N ASP A 114 2.46 1.93 -3.43
CA ASP A 114 3.18 2.08 -2.16
C ASP A 114 2.32 1.77 -0.91
N GLY A 115 1.05 1.39 -1.12
CA GLY A 115 0.07 1.11 -0.06
C GLY A 115 -0.61 2.35 0.53
N SER A 116 -0.23 3.56 0.08
CA SER A 116 -0.81 4.81 0.58
C SER A 116 -2.21 5.10 0.04
N LYS A 117 -2.57 4.49 -1.10
CA LYS A 117 -3.88 4.64 -1.73
C LYS A 117 -4.90 3.69 -1.09
N PRO A 118 -6.08 4.19 -0.66
CA PRO A 118 -7.13 3.34 -0.09
C PRO A 118 -7.51 2.16 -0.96
N GLU A 119 -7.62 2.39 -2.27
CA GLU A 119 -8.04 1.41 -3.28
C GLU A 119 -6.95 0.38 -3.60
N TYR A 120 -5.67 0.71 -3.35
CA TYR A 120 -4.51 -0.17 -3.58
C TYR A 120 -3.76 -0.39 -2.27
N PRO A 121 -4.36 -1.20 -1.39
CA PRO A 121 -4.01 -1.24 0.01
C PRO A 121 -2.66 -1.89 0.33
N ARG A 122 -2.34 -2.94 -0.40
CA ARG A 122 -1.15 -3.76 -0.25
C ARG A 122 -0.01 -3.13 -1.03
N ARG A 123 1.05 -2.78 -0.31
CA ARG A 123 2.30 -2.31 -0.93
C ARG A 123 2.90 -3.44 -1.75
N MET A 124 3.23 -3.15 -3.00
CA MET A 124 3.77 -4.15 -3.93
C MET A 124 5.25 -3.91 -4.18
N HIS A 125 6.04 -4.98 -4.23
CA HIS A 125 7.38 -4.91 -4.79
C HIS A 125 7.27 -4.57 -6.28
N CYS A 126 8.00 -3.54 -6.70
CA CYS A 126 8.06 -3.11 -8.09
C CYS A 126 9.46 -3.36 -8.63
N ILE A 127 9.57 -4.17 -9.69
CA ILE A 127 10.83 -4.44 -10.39
C ILE A 127 10.75 -3.91 -11.81
N GLN A 128 11.88 -3.86 -12.51
CA GLN A 128 11.92 -3.56 -13.93
C GLN A 128 12.81 -4.57 -14.64
N GLY A 129 12.35 -5.03 -15.80
CA GLY A 129 13.14 -5.83 -16.72
C GLY A 129 13.54 -5.02 -17.95
N SER A 130 14.62 -5.45 -18.59
CA SER A 130 14.87 -5.06 -19.97
C SER A 130 13.98 -5.93 -20.84
N ASP A 131 12.92 -5.37 -21.43
CA ASP A 131 12.11 -6.05 -22.46
C ASP A 131 12.89 -6.07 -23.79
N ALA A 132 14.03 -6.76 -23.75
CA ALA A 132 15.09 -6.63 -24.72
C ALA A 132 14.88 -7.62 -25.87
N HIS A 133 14.53 -7.09 -27.03
CA HIS A 133 14.57 -7.84 -28.30
C HIS A 133 15.95 -7.76 -28.98
N ARG A 134 16.97 -7.24 -28.29
CA ARG A 134 18.33 -6.97 -28.81
C ARG A 134 19.37 -7.17 -27.72
N LEU A 135 20.60 -7.48 -28.12
CA LEU A 135 21.72 -7.61 -27.19
C LEU A 135 22.18 -6.25 -26.63
N VAL A 136 22.19 -5.22 -27.48
CA VAL A 136 22.71 -3.88 -27.16
C VAL A 136 21.62 -2.84 -27.41
N ARG A 137 21.60 -1.80 -26.58
CA ARG A 137 20.69 -0.65 -26.70
C ARG A 137 20.81 0.02 -28.06
N ASP A 138 19.68 0.49 -28.59
CA ASP A 138 19.70 1.38 -29.74
C ASP A 138 20.17 2.78 -29.30
N LEU A 139 21.23 3.30 -29.94
CA LEU A 139 21.78 4.63 -29.63
C LEU A 139 20.86 5.76 -30.10
N LYS A 140 19.98 5.51 -31.07
CA LYS A 140 19.07 6.51 -31.64
C LYS A 140 17.70 6.51 -30.98
N ASP A 141 17.27 5.37 -30.42
CA ASP A 141 15.97 5.21 -29.77
C ASP A 141 16.14 4.69 -28.34
N LYS A 142 15.94 5.59 -27.38
CA LYS A 142 16.07 5.29 -25.94
C LYS A 142 15.05 4.27 -25.44
N ASN A 143 13.96 4.03 -26.17
CA ASN A 143 12.93 3.06 -25.81
C ASN A 143 13.29 1.63 -26.23
N ARG A 144 14.30 1.44 -27.09
CA ARG A 144 14.77 0.12 -27.53
C ARG A 144 15.92 -0.35 -26.66
N THR A 145 15.57 -1.07 -25.59
CA THR A 145 16.53 -1.60 -24.63
C THR A 145 17.26 -2.85 -25.15
N GLY A 146 18.55 -2.94 -24.84
CA GLY A 146 19.35 -4.15 -24.88
C GLY A 146 19.26 -4.93 -23.56
N ILE A 147 19.89 -6.11 -23.53
CA ILE A 147 19.93 -6.95 -22.33
C ILE A 147 20.70 -6.21 -21.22
N GLY A 148 20.03 -6.00 -20.08
CA GLY A 148 20.64 -5.37 -18.90
C GLY A 148 20.63 -3.85 -18.91
N ASP A 149 19.89 -3.20 -19.82
CA ASP A 149 19.71 -1.74 -19.80
C ASP A 149 18.84 -1.25 -18.63
N ARG A 150 17.88 -2.07 -18.23
CA ARG A 150 17.04 -1.88 -17.05
C ARG A 150 17.29 -3.05 -16.11
N VAL A 151 17.83 -2.74 -14.95
CA VAL A 151 18.18 -3.73 -13.93
C VAL A 151 17.53 -3.33 -12.61
N THR A 152 17.06 -4.33 -11.88
CA THR A 152 16.67 -4.20 -10.48
C THR A 152 17.71 -4.92 -9.63
N GLU A 153 18.22 -4.23 -8.62
CA GLU A 153 19.06 -4.84 -7.60
C GLU A 153 18.17 -5.41 -6.49
N VAL A 154 18.46 -6.64 -6.09
CA VAL A 154 17.84 -7.29 -4.93
C VAL A 154 18.93 -7.69 -3.96
N LEU A 155 18.82 -7.25 -2.71
CA LEU A 155 19.74 -7.60 -1.64
C LEU A 155 19.33 -8.97 -1.07
N LEU A 156 20.18 -9.97 -1.27
CA LEU A 156 19.94 -11.34 -0.82
C LEU A 156 21.05 -11.77 0.17
N PRO A 157 20.71 -12.54 1.22
CA PRO A 157 21.71 -13.14 2.10
C PRO A 157 22.55 -14.19 1.34
N GLU A 158 21.93 -14.90 0.42
CA GLU A 158 22.52 -15.89 -0.48
C GLU A 158 21.80 -15.86 -1.83
N VAL A 159 22.51 -16.23 -2.90
CA VAL A 159 21.93 -16.26 -4.25
C VAL A 159 21.18 -17.58 -4.44
N SER A 160 19.97 -17.65 -3.86
CA SER A 160 19.06 -18.79 -3.99
C SER A 160 17.66 -18.31 -4.38
N PHE A 161 16.89 -19.20 -5.03
CA PHE A 161 15.50 -18.90 -5.37
C PHE A 161 14.65 -18.69 -4.12
N GLU A 162 14.90 -19.46 -3.06
CA GLU A 162 14.20 -19.33 -1.78
C GLU A 162 14.45 -17.96 -1.14
N ALA A 163 15.70 -17.48 -1.13
CA ALA A 163 16.02 -16.14 -0.65
C ALA A 163 15.33 -15.05 -1.48
N LEU A 164 15.28 -15.21 -2.81
CA LEU A 164 14.61 -14.25 -3.70
C LEU A 164 13.08 -14.23 -3.46
N LEU A 165 12.47 -15.40 -3.34
CA LEU A 165 11.05 -15.53 -3.05
C LEU A 165 10.72 -14.93 -1.69
N ALA A 166 11.55 -15.16 -0.66
CA ALA A 166 11.38 -14.60 0.67
C ALA A 166 11.42 -13.06 0.65
N VAL A 167 12.31 -12.44 -0.14
CA VAL A 167 12.31 -10.97 -0.29
C VAL A 167 11.01 -10.46 -0.88
N PHE A 168 10.51 -11.09 -1.94
CA PHE A 168 9.30 -10.63 -2.62
C PHE A 168 7.98 -11.02 -1.92
N ALA A 169 8.00 -12.04 -1.07
CA ALA A 169 6.89 -12.39 -0.19
C ALA A 169 6.86 -11.53 1.08
N GLY A 170 8.01 -11.00 1.50
CA GLY A 170 8.15 -10.17 2.69
C GLY A 170 7.79 -8.70 2.49
N ASP A 171 7.61 -7.99 3.61
CA ASP A 171 7.25 -6.57 3.66
C ASP A 171 8.48 -5.63 3.69
N ASP A 172 9.70 -6.14 3.49
CA ASP A 172 10.92 -5.31 3.43
C ASP A 172 11.22 -4.83 1.99
N PHE A 173 10.52 -3.77 1.60
CA PHE A 173 10.69 -3.10 0.32
C PHE A 173 12.01 -2.34 0.17
N THR A 174 12.90 -2.38 1.16
CA THR A 174 14.23 -1.74 1.08
C THR A 174 15.29 -2.65 0.48
N LEU A 175 14.97 -3.94 0.37
CA LEU A 175 15.82 -4.95 -0.25
C LEU A 175 15.79 -4.90 -1.78
N THR A 176 14.92 -4.09 -2.38
CA THR A 176 14.78 -3.94 -3.83
C THR A 176 14.97 -2.48 -4.25
N ARG A 177 15.72 -2.23 -5.32
CA ARG A 177 15.87 -0.88 -5.90
C ARG A 177 16.23 -0.92 -7.39
N PRO A 178 15.91 0.13 -8.17
CA PRO A 178 16.44 0.25 -9.52
C PRO A 178 17.97 0.35 -9.48
N TYR A 179 18.63 -0.37 -10.38
CA TYR A 179 20.07 -0.24 -10.58
C TYR A 179 20.37 1.18 -11.05
N ARG A 180 21.28 1.85 -10.35
CA ARG A 180 21.87 3.10 -10.80
C ARG A 180 23.36 2.83 -10.91
N PRO A 181 23.99 3.07 -12.07
CA PRO A 181 25.45 3.10 -12.16
C PRO A 181 25.94 3.98 -11.02
N ALA A 182 26.97 3.53 -10.29
CA ALA A 182 27.44 4.18 -9.07
C ALA A 182 27.52 5.70 -9.28
N ALA A 183 26.46 6.40 -8.84
CA ALA A 183 26.48 7.84 -8.77
C ALA A 183 27.52 8.17 -7.70
N GLU A 184 28.34 9.19 -7.92
CA GLU A 184 29.30 9.68 -6.92
C GLU A 184 28.62 10.07 -5.59
N THR A 185 27.27 10.13 -5.56
CA THR A 185 26.46 10.34 -4.36
C THR A 185 25.50 9.16 -4.10
N PRO A 186 25.57 8.51 -2.92
CA PRO A 186 24.59 7.50 -2.50
C PRO A 186 23.17 8.07 -2.52
N PHE A 187 22.19 7.33 -3.07
CA PHE A 187 20.79 7.76 -3.05
C PHE A 187 20.23 7.69 -1.62
N ASP A 188 19.84 8.85 -1.08
CA ASP A 188 19.33 8.97 0.28
C ASP A 188 17.81 8.68 0.33
N HIS A 189 17.47 7.43 0.65
CA HIS A 189 16.08 6.99 0.82
C HIS A 189 15.33 7.73 1.93
N VAL A 190 16.03 8.24 2.95
CA VAL A 190 15.42 8.97 4.06
C VAL A 190 14.97 10.34 3.57
N GLN A 191 15.77 11.03 2.76
CA GLN A 191 15.36 12.31 2.15
C GLN A 191 14.18 12.15 1.20
N ALA A 192 14.22 11.13 0.35
CA ALA A 192 13.09 10.81 -0.53
C ALA A 192 11.81 10.51 0.26
N ALA A 193 11.90 9.90 1.45
CA ALA A 193 10.76 9.72 2.33
C ALA A 193 10.31 11.04 2.99
N ARG A 194 11.24 11.89 3.46
CA ARG A 194 10.93 13.21 4.05
C ARG A 194 10.18 14.13 3.10
N GLU A 195 10.54 14.14 1.81
CA GLU A 195 9.84 14.92 0.79
C GLU A 195 8.36 14.53 0.66
N GLN A 196 8.03 13.28 0.98
CA GLN A 196 6.67 12.76 0.97
C GLN A 196 5.92 13.05 2.27
N GLY A 197 6.65 13.23 3.38
CA GLY A 197 6.10 13.57 4.69
C GLY A 197 5.36 12.40 5.36
N ASN A 198 4.69 12.64 6.49
CA ASN A 198 3.92 11.60 7.18
C ASN A 198 2.80 11.06 6.27
N SER A 199 2.68 9.74 6.19
CA SER A 199 1.61 9.07 5.43
C SER A 199 1.04 7.89 6.22
N ILE A 200 0.03 7.21 5.69
CA ILE A 200 -0.52 5.99 6.30
C ILE A 200 0.51 4.85 6.42
N VAL A 201 1.60 4.88 5.64
CA VAL A 201 2.68 3.87 5.65
C VAL A 201 4.03 4.41 6.14
N GLN A 202 4.13 5.68 6.53
CA GLN A 202 5.39 6.20 7.08
C GLN A 202 5.23 7.32 8.13
N SER A 203 6.16 7.36 9.08
CA SER A 203 6.20 8.35 10.18
C SER A 203 7.63 8.80 10.50
N PHE A 204 7.76 10.01 11.06
CA PHE A 204 9.05 10.62 11.39
C PHE A 204 9.06 11.16 12.83
N HIS A 205 10.13 10.86 13.58
CA HIS A 205 10.36 11.32 14.95
C HIS A 205 11.75 11.93 15.09
N GLU A 206 11.86 13.14 15.63
CA GLU A 206 13.19 13.78 15.81
C GLU A 206 14.06 13.09 16.88
N SER A 207 13.44 12.37 17.82
CA SER A 207 14.12 11.62 18.89
C SER A 207 13.14 10.65 19.57
N MET A 208 13.67 9.72 20.36
CA MET A 208 12.91 8.73 21.13
C MET A 208 13.26 8.76 22.63
N SER A 209 13.38 9.96 23.21
CA SER A 209 13.63 10.10 24.65
C SER A 209 12.48 9.48 25.46
N GLN A 210 12.84 8.74 26.52
CA GLN A 210 11.87 8.24 27.50
C GLN A 210 11.22 9.42 28.24
N GLN A 211 12.06 10.37 28.68
CA GLN A 211 11.61 11.61 29.29
C GLN A 211 10.88 12.47 28.23
N GLY A 212 9.61 12.80 28.50
CA GLY A 212 8.74 13.53 27.57
C GLY A 212 7.89 12.66 26.64
N GLY A 213 7.86 11.34 26.81
CA GLY A 213 6.90 10.44 26.14
C GLY A 213 7.13 10.26 24.64
N ARG A 214 8.29 10.64 24.10
CA ARG A 214 8.60 10.51 22.67
C ARG A 214 8.79 9.05 22.28
N LEU A 215 9.42 8.25 23.15
CA LEU A 215 9.48 6.80 22.97
C LEU A 215 8.08 6.18 22.87
N ASN A 216 7.16 6.57 23.75
CA ASN A 216 5.77 6.08 23.70
C ASN A 216 5.07 6.44 22.39
N LYS A 217 5.38 7.59 21.77
CA LYS A 217 4.84 7.93 20.44
C LYS A 217 5.38 7.02 19.34
N VAL A 218 6.67 6.67 19.40
CA VAL A 218 7.26 5.69 18.48
C VAL A 218 6.60 4.32 18.66
N LEU A 219 6.42 3.85 19.89
CA LEU A 219 5.75 2.58 20.16
C LEU A 219 4.27 2.58 19.73
N ALA A 220 3.56 3.67 19.96
CA ALA A 220 2.19 3.84 19.48
C ALA A 220 2.13 3.77 17.95
N ASP A 221 3.09 4.38 17.24
CA ASP A 221 3.20 4.25 15.79
C ASP A 221 3.47 2.79 15.38
N VAL A 222 4.35 2.06 16.07
CA VAL A 222 4.57 0.62 15.79
C VAL A 222 3.27 -0.18 15.90
N VAL A 223 2.52 0.00 16.99
CA VAL A 223 1.22 -0.66 17.18
C VAL A 223 0.22 -0.25 16.08
N ALA A 224 0.18 1.04 15.75
CA ALA A 224 -0.73 1.55 14.72
C ALA A 224 -0.41 1.01 13.32
N PHE A 225 0.87 0.88 12.96
CA PHE A 225 1.29 0.27 11.70
C PHE A 225 0.99 -1.23 11.66
N ALA A 226 1.25 -1.95 12.76
CA ALA A 226 0.92 -3.38 12.87
C ALA A 226 -0.58 -3.63 12.73
N ASN A 227 -1.42 -2.78 13.32
CA ASN A 227 -2.88 -2.84 13.16
C ASN A 227 -3.37 -2.39 11.78
N ALA A 228 -2.60 -1.53 11.09
CA ALA A 228 -2.89 -1.05 9.76
C ALA A 228 -2.36 -2.02 8.68
N ARG A 229 -1.37 -1.62 7.87
CA ARG A 229 -0.82 -2.40 6.75
C ARG A 229 0.70 -2.47 6.79
N GLY A 230 1.27 -2.33 7.98
CA GLY A 230 2.70 -2.09 8.15
C GLY A 230 3.11 -0.68 7.74
N GLY A 231 4.41 -0.40 7.82
CA GLY A 231 4.97 0.89 7.47
C GLY A 231 6.38 1.12 7.97
N MET A 232 6.94 2.29 7.64
CA MET A 232 8.29 2.70 7.99
C MET A 232 8.28 3.80 9.05
N ILE A 233 9.08 3.65 10.10
CA ILE A 233 9.32 4.71 11.09
C ILE A 233 10.77 5.16 10.97
N TYR A 234 10.96 6.47 10.86
CA TYR A 234 12.29 7.09 10.87
C TYR A 234 12.49 7.90 12.16
N VAL A 235 13.48 7.54 12.96
CA VAL A 235 13.83 8.21 14.22
C VAL A 235 15.18 8.93 14.09
N GLY A 236 15.25 10.18 14.56
CA GLY A 236 16.37 11.10 14.34
C GLY A 236 16.11 12.17 13.29
N VAL A 237 14.87 12.25 12.77
CA VAL A 237 14.50 13.11 11.65
C VAL A 237 13.05 13.59 11.76
N SER A 238 12.75 14.80 11.28
CA SER A 238 11.39 15.32 11.22
C SER A 238 10.77 15.20 9.83
N ALA A 239 9.44 15.11 9.80
CA ALA A 239 8.65 15.12 8.56
C ALA A 239 8.63 16.49 7.86
N SER A 240 8.94 17.58 8.58
CA SER A 240 8.83 18.93 8.01
C SER A 240 10.07 19.30 7.21
N THR A 241 9.91 19.41 5.89
CA THR A 241 10.91 19.99 4.98
C THR A 241 11.02 21.52 5.12
N SER A 242 10.16 22.17 5.92
CA SER A 242 10.21 23.64 6.13
C SER A 242 11.51 24.09 6.79
N ARG A 243 12.17 23.20 7.54
CA ARG A 243 13.59 23.28 7.79
C ARG A 243 14.30 22.47 6.71
N LYS A 244 14.97 23.13 5.78
CA LYS A 244 16.16 22.58 5.09
C LYS A 244 17.31 22.32 6.10
N GLY A 245 16.97 21.88 7.31
CA GLY A 245 17.92 21.48 8.33
C GLY A 245 18.24 20.01 8.12
N ALA A 246 19.52 19.69 8.24
CA ALA A 246 20.01 18.33 8.30
C ALA A 246 19.22 17.53 9.36
N PRO A 247 19.07 16.20 9.18
CA PRO A 247 18.51 15.35 10.23
C PRO A 247 19.27 15.57 11.53
N ARG A 248 18.57 15.56 12.67
CA ARG A 248 19.20 15.72 13.98
C ARG A 248 20.14 14.54 14.28
N GLY A 249 19.79 13.37 13.74
CA GLY A 249 20.44 12.11 14.06
C GLY A 249 20.05 11.59 15.45
N VAL A 250 20.39 10.33 15.70
CA VAL A 250 20.21 9.67 16.99
C VAL A 250 21.57 9.53 17.68
N PRO A 251 21.72 10.00 18.94
CA PRO A 251 22.94 9.75 19.70
C PRO A 251 23.06 8.25 20.02
N ASN A 252 24.27 7.69 19.91
CA ASN A 252 24.57 6.27 20.16
C ASN A 252 23.59 5.30 19.47
N PRO A 253 23.63 5.18 18.13
CA PRO A 253 22.62 4.45 17.37
C PRO A 253 22.49 2.97 17.77
N THR A 254 23.57 2.30 18.17
CA THR A 254 23.56 0.88 18.57
C THR A 254 22.80 0.65 19.89
N GLU A 255 23.04 1.49 20.89
CA GLU A 255 22.33 1.42 22.19
C GLU A 255 20.85 1.77 22.00
N ALA A 256 20.60 2.80 21.19
CA ALA A 256 19.29 3.27 20.81
C ALA A 256 18.45 2.17 20.12
N VAL A 257 19.03 1.42 19.17
CA VAL A 257 18.37 0.27 18.53
C VAL A 257 18.06 -0.83 19.56
N SER A 258 19.01 -1.15 20.44
CA SER A 258 18.85 -2.19 21.45
C SER A 258 17.73 -1.83 22.45
N LEU A 259 17.67 -0.56 22.86
CA LEU A 259 16.61 -0.03 23.71
C LEU A 259 15.24 -0.14 23.03
N LEU A 260 15.15 0.27 21.76
CA LEU A 260 13.90 0.24 21.02
C LEU A 260 13.36 -1.19 20.84
N LYS A 261 14.22 -2.15 20.49
CA LYS A 261 13.84 -3.57 20.39
C LYS A 261 13.32 -4.11 21.72
N LYS A 262 14.02 -3.86 22.81
CA LYS A 262 13.60 -4.28 24.16
C LYS A 262 12.25 -3.70 24.55
N GLU A 263 12.00 -2.44 24.23
CA GLU A 263 10.75 -1.77 24.59
C GLU A 263 9.57 -2.24 23.73
N ILE A 264 9.81 -2.56 22.45
CA ILE A 264 8.84 -3.22 21.56
C ILE A 264 8.45 -4.59 22.12
N GLU A 265 9.42 -5.44 22.45
CA GLU A 265 9.18 -6.79 22.99
C GLU A 265 8.42 -6.75 24.33
N ARG A 266 8.72 -5.76 25.17
CA ARG A 266 8.11 -5.62 26.50
C ARG A 266 6.67 -5.11 26.45
N ASN A 267 6.39 -4.14 25.59
CA ASN A 267 5.13 -3.38 25.66
C ASN A 267 4.13 -3.72 24.57
N ILE A 268 4.55 -4.36 23.46
CA ILE A 268 3.65 -4.69 22.36
C ILE A 268 3.16 -6.12 22.53
N THR A 269 1.84 -6.29 22.49
CA THR A 269 1.18 -7.59 22.61
C THR A 269 0.09 -7.70 21.54
N PRO A 270 0.04 -8.78 20.74
CA PRO A 270 0.95 -9.94 20.68
C PRO A 270 2.40 -9.59 20.31
N PRO A 271 3.38 -10.49 20.55
CA PRO A 271 4.77 -10.27 20.16
C PRO A 271 4.89 -9.98 18.66
N LEU A 272 5.71 -8.98 18.31
CA LEU A 272 5.89 -8.52 16.93
C LEU A 272 7.38 -8.47 16.60
N ASN A 273 7.80 -9.19 15.56
CA ASN A 273 9.16 -9.10 15.05
C ASN A 273 9.27 -7.88 14.11
N VAL A 274 10.06 -6.90 14.52
CA VAL A 274 10.22 -5.62 13.81
C VAL A 274 11.69 -5.43 13.45
N PRO A 275 12.08 -5.54 12.17
CA PRO A 275 13.42 -5.18 11.72
C PRO A 275 13.75 -3.72 12.04
N VAL A 276 14.94 -3.50 12.63
CA VAL A 276 15.44 -2.17 13.00
C VAL A 276 16.88 -2.03 12.54
N ASP A 277 17.13 -1.05 11.68
CA ASP A 277 18.44 -0.74 11.09
C ASP A 277 18.85 0.71 11.35
N VAL A 278 20.14 1.00 11.18
CA VAL A 278 20.69 2.36 11.20
C VAL A 278 21.07 2.74 9.77
N VAL A 279 20.58 3.89 9.30
CA VAL A 279 20.85 4.42 7.97
C VAL A 279 21.43 5.83 8.13
N GLU A 280 22.51 6.13 7.41
CA GLU A 280 23.05 7.49 7.36
C GLU A 280 22.27 8.34 6.34
N SER A 281 21.89 9.55 6.75
CA SER A 281 21.25 10.55 5.89
C SER A 281 21.85 11.92 6.19
N MET A 282 22.43 12.56 5.17
CA MET A 282 23.17 13.84 5.30
C MET A 282 24.14 13.84 6.51
N ASP A 283 24.98 12.80 6.62
CA ASP A 283 25.96 12.59 7.70
C ASP A 283 25.37 12.46 9.11
N ALA A 284 24.06 12.21 9.23
CA ALA A 284 23.38 11.97 10.49
C ALA A 284 22.84 10.53 10.57
N PRO A 285 23.09 9.80 11.67
CA PRO A 285 22.57 8.44 11.84
C PRO A 285 21.08 8.48 12.17
N VAL A 286 20.26 7.86 11.32
CA VAL A 286 18.81 7.76 11.46
C VAL A 286 18.44 6.30 11.70
N ILE A 287 17.63 6.04 12.72
CA ILE A 287 17.10 4.68 12.96
C ILE A 287 15.88 4.48 12.08
N ARG A 288 15.88 3.38 11.34
CA ARG A 288 14.80 2.96 10.46
C ARG A 288 14.16 1.69 11.03
N VAL A 289 12.86 1.74 11.25
CA VAL A 289 12.06 0.63 11.76
C VAL A 289 11.10 0.18 10.66
N SER A 290 11.17 -1.09 10.27
CA SER A 290 10.26 -1.69 9.30
C SER A 290 9.18 -2.47 10.05
N VAL A 291 7.98 -1.92 10.14
CA VAL A 291 6.87 -2.57 10.84
C VAL A 291 6.06 -3.38 9.83
N PRO A 292 5.93 -4.71 10.00
CA PRO A 292 5.16 -5.53 9.07
C PRO A 292 3.65 -5.32 9.25
N ASN A 293 2.85 -5.78 8.29
CA ASN A 293 1.42 -5.92 8.51
C ASN A 293 1.16 -7.03 9.53
N GLY A 294 0.65 -6.67 10.72
CA GLY A 294 0.51 -7.61 11.83
C GLY A 294 -0.50 -8.72 11.51
N ALA A 295 -0.11 -9.97 11.76
CA ALA A 295 -0.98 -11.14 11.53
C ALA A 295 -2.05 -11.31 12.63
N ASP A 296 -1.72 -10.91 13.87
CA ASP A 296 -2.52 -11.18 15.07
C ASP A 296 -3.16 -9.90 15.61
N LYS A 297 -3.99 -9.26 14.78
CA LYS A 297 -4.71 -8.04 15.18
C LYS A 297 -5.83 -8.37 16.18
N PRO A 298 -6.08 -7.51 17.17
CA PRO A 298 -5.42 -6.22 17.41
C PRO A 298 -4.14 -6.35 18.24
N TYR A 299 -3.11 -5.63 17.82
CA TYR A 299 -1.92 -5.32 18.63
C TYR A 299 -2.24 -4.18 19.59
N ALA A 300 -1.74 -4.27 20.81
CA ALA A 300 -1.93 -3.32 21.88
C ALA A 300 -0.59 -2.91 22.51
N LEU A 301 -0.51 -1.65 22.92
CA LEU A 301 0.55 -1.10 23.75
C LEU A 301 0.14 -1.24 25.22
N GLY A 302 1.00 -1.85 26.05
CA GLY A 302 0.72 -2.07 27.46
C GLY A 302 -0.56 -2.85 27.69
N GLN A 303 -0.84 -3.83 26.81
CA GLN A 303 -1.99 -4.74 26.80
C GLN A 303 -3.38 -4.12 26.58
N THR A 304 -3.56 -2.82 26.78
CA THR A 304 -4.88 -2.17 26.81
C THR A 304 -5.07 -1.11 25.73
N ARG A 305 -3.98 -0.47 25.29
CA ARG A 305 -4.08 0.71 24.42
C ARG A 305 -3.84 0.30 22.98
N ILE A 306 -4.91 0.28 22.21
CA ILE A 306 -4.87 -0.10 20.79
C ILE A 306 -4.79 1.18 19.98
N TYR A 307 -3.86 1.22 19.01
CA TYR A 307 -3.66 2.37 18.15
C TYR A 307 -3.99 2.03 16.71
N VAL A 308 -4.54 3.00 15.98
CA VAL A 308 -4.83 2.92 14.55
C VAL A 308 -4.24 4.13 13.83
N ARG A 309 -3.84 3.92 12.58
CA ARG A 309 -3.26 4.95 11.74
C ARG A 309 -4.24 5.45 10.68
N GLN A 310 -4.45 6.75 10.62
CA GLN A 310 -5.34 7.41 9.66
C GLN A 310 -4.73 8.72 9.16
N GLU A 311 -4.73 8.96 7.85
CA GLU A 311 -4.27 10.22 7.24
C GLU A 311 -2.88 10.69 7.71
N GLY A 312 -1.98 9.73 7.99
CA GLY A 312 -0.63 10.01 8.49
C GLY A 312 -0.51 10.34 9.98
N GLU A 313 -1.57 10.13 10.77
CA GLU A 313 -1.56 10.25 12.23
C GLU A 313 -1.95 8.96 12.93
N THR A 314 -1.40 8.80 14.12
CA THR A 314 -1.68 7.67 15.01
C THR A 314 -2.56 8.13 16.16
N ASN A 315 -3.68 7.43 16.36
CA ASN A 315 -4.66 7.74 17.38
C ASN A 315 -5.06 6.45 18.11
N GLU A 316 -5.49 6.58 19.37
CA GLU A 316 -6.03 5.47 20.15
C GLU A 316 -7.36 5.02 19.53
N ALA A 317 -7.58 3.73 19.33
CA ALA A 317 -8.73 3.21 18.60
C ALA A 317 -10.04 3.50 19.34
N MET A 318 -11.03 4.04 18.61
CA MET A 318 -12.41 4.12 19.11
C MET A 318 -13.06 2.74 19.10
N ARG A 319 -14.18 2.59 19.82
CA ARG A 319 -14.93 1.32 19.93
C ARG A 319 -15.17 0.68 18.57
N ASP A 320 -15.70 1.43 17.62
CA ASP A 320 -16.07 0.85 16.31
C ASP A 320 -14.85 0.52 15.45
N GLU A 321 -13.77 1.30 15.57
CA GLU A 321 -12.48 0.98 14.94
C GLU A 321 -11.91 -0.33 15.50
N LEU A 322 -12.01 -0.53 16.81
CA LEU A 322 -11.59 -1.75 17.47
C LEU A 322 -12.44 -2.95 17.04
N VAL A 323 -13.76 -2.80 17.02
CA VAL A 323 -14.67 -3.85 16.56
C VAL A 323 -14.35 -4.24 15.11
N GLN A 324 -14.09 -3.25 14.25
CA GLN A 324 -13.70 -3.50 12.85
C GLN A 324 -12.36 -4.23 12.75
N LEU A 325 -11.36 -3.88 13.56
CA LEU A 325 -10.07 -4.60 13.59
C LEU A 325 -10.27 -6.08 13.96
N VAL A 326 -11.08 -6.35 14.99
CA VAL A 326 -11.37 -7.71 15.45
C VAL A 326 -12.14 -8.49 14.39
N LEU A 327 -13.19 -7.90 13.79
CA LEU A 327 -13.96 -8.55 12.73
C LEU A 327 -13.11 -8.82 11.49
N ALA A 328 -12.27 -7.87 11.08
CA ALA A 328 -11.37 -8.06 9.94
C ALA A 328 -10.37 -9.20 10.18
N HIS A 329 -9.88 -9.38 11.41
CA HIS A 329 -9.02 -10.50 11.78
C HIS A 329 -9.75 -11.85 11.70
N HIS A 330 -11.00 -11.91 12.16
CA HIS A 330 -11.80 -13.14 12.09
C HIS A 330 -12.15 -13.56 10.67
N VAL A 331 -12.42 -12.63 9.75
CA VAL A 331 -12.70 -12.95 8.33
C VAL A 331 -11.49 -13.61 7.65
N VAL A 332 -10.27 -13.21 8.00
CA VAL A 332 -9.04 -13.81 7.46
C VAL A 332 -8.79 -15.22 8.02
N ARG A 333 -9.38 -15.56 9.18
CA ARG A 333 -9.13 -16.81 9.91
C ARG A 333 -10.23 -17.86 9.78
N VAL A 334 -11.37 -17.58 9.15
CA VAL A 334 -12.34 -18.66 8.86
C VAL A 334 -11.63 -19.64 7.94
N PRO A 335 -11.30 -20.87 8.40
CA PRO A 335 -10.74 -21.86 7.52
C PRO A 335 -11.78 -22.09 6.44
N VAL A 336 -11.35 -22.08 5.18
CA VAL A 336 -12.11 -22.81 4.16
C VAL A 336 -12.16 -24.23 4.68
N VAL A 337 -13.28 -24.61 5.30
CA VAL A 337 -13.52 -26.00 5.64
C VAL A 337 -13.54 -26.68 4.28
N GLU A 338 -12.45 -27.37 3.96
CA GLU A 338 -12.41 -28.32 2.87
C GLU A 338 -13.59 -29.24 3.09
N VAL A 339 -14.64 -29.04 2.28
CA VAL A 339 -15.69 -30.02 2.15
C VAL A 339 -14.98 -31.20 1.48
N GLU A 340 -14.53 -32.14 2.31
CA GLU A 340 -14.08 -33.45 1.87
C GLU A 340 -15.13 -33.97 0.89
N THR A 341 -14.73 -34.07 -0.37
CA THR A 341 -15.56 -34.64 -1.42
C THR A 341 -15.59 -36.14 -1.17
N PRO A 342 -16.74 -36.76 -0.84
CA PRO A 342 -16.80 -38.21 -0.83
C PRO A 342 -16.71 -38.66 -2.28
N ALA A 343 -15.74 -39.55 -2.53
CA ALA A 343 -15.49 -40.16 -3.81
C ALA A 343 -16.72 -40.86 -4.39
N ALA A 344 -16.92 -40.65 -5.69
CA ALA A 344 -17.51 -41.57 -6.67
C ALA A 344 -18.88 -42.21 -6.32
N ALA A 345 -19.94 -41.57 -6.82
CA ALA A 345 -21.06 -42.30 -7.39
C ALA A 345 -21.47 -41.62 -8.71
N ARG A 346 -21.34 -42.36 -9.82
CA ARG A 346 -21.96 -42.02 -11.11
C ARG A 346 -23.48 -41.98 -10.90
N VAL A 347 -24.10 -40.84 -11.13
CA VAL A 347 -25.53 -40.76 -11.48
C VAL A 347 -25.69 -39.75 -12.61
N GLU A 348 -26.54 -40.14 -13.54
CA GLU A 348 -26.78 -39.60 -14.87
C GLU A 348 -27.26 -38.14 -14.89
N VAL A 349 -26.93 -37.48 -15.99
CA VAL A 349 -27.39 -36.14 -16.34
C VAL A 349 -28.89 -36.18 -16.61
N VAL A 350 -29.69 -35.60 -15.71
CA VAL A 350 -31.07 -35.20 -16.02
C VAL A 350 -31.20 -33.71 -15.80
N ALA A 351 -31.43 -33.00 -16.90
CA ALA A 351 -31.75 -31.58 -16.89
C ALA A 351 -33.15 -31.37 -16.30
N VAL A 352 -33.24 -30.54 -15.26
CA VAL A 352 -34.49 -29.89 -14.84
C VAL A 352 -34.20 -28.43 -14.48
N GLU A 353 -35.04 -27.56 -15.03
CA GLU A 353 -35.11 -26.10 -14.93
C GLU A 353 -35.32 -25.56 -13.48
N PRO A 354 -35.12 -24.25 -13.26
CA PRO A 354 -34.67 -23.68 -11.98
C PRO A 354 -35.83 -23.45 -11.01
N GLY A 355 -35.61 -23.80 -9.74
CA GLY A 355 -36.60 -23.59 -8.70
C GLY A 355 -36.01 -23.61 -7.30
N VAL A 356 -35.88 -22.41 -6.72
CA VAL A 356 -35.90 -22.11 -5.28
C VAL A 356 -34.72 -22.63 -4.44
N THR A 357 -33.67 -21.82 -4.35
CA THR A 357 -32.78 -21.79 -3.17
C THR A 357 -33.33 -20.80 -2.14
N PRO A 358 -33.43 -21.19 -0.85
CA PRO A 358 -33.85 -20.29 0.21
C PRO A 358 -32.77 -19.25 0.48
N GLU A 359 -33.23 -18.01 0.47
CA GLU A 359 -32.53 -16.76 0.70
C GLU A 359 -32.08 -16.68 2.16
N LEU A 360 -30.79 -16.94 2.41
CA LEU A 360 -30.11 -16.37 3.58
C LEU A 360 -29.59 -15.00 3.15
N SER A 361 -30.48 -14.02 3.26
CA SER A 361 -30.21 -12.59 3.12
C SER A 361 -29.23 -12.14 4.21
N VAL A 362 -27.93 -12.20 3.92
CA VAL A 362 -27.03 -11.21 4.50
C VAL A 362 -27.33 -9.94 3.74
N ALA A 363 -28.10 -9.04 4.36
CA ALA A 363 -28.42 -7.73 3.80
C ALA A 363 -27.12 -6.94 3.61
N ALA A 364 -26.50 -7.12 2.44
CA ALA A 364 -25.61 -6.14 1.86
C ALA A 364 -26.47 -4.90 1.57
N GLN A 365 -26.26 -3.82 2.32
CA GLN A 365 -26.84 -2.54 1.95
C GLN A 365 -26.37 -2.18 0.53
N PRO A 366 -27.29 -1.87 -0.40
CA PRO A 366 -26.94 -1.53 -1.77
C PRO A 366 -26.58 -0.05 -1.83
N ASP A 367 -25.29 0.31 -1.74
CA ASP A 367 -24.95 1.75 -1.81
C ASP A 367 -23.53 2.08 -2.32
N ALA A 368 -22.95 1.22 -3.17
CA ALA A 368 -21.61 1.41 -3.75
C ALA A 368 -21.62 1.98 -5.19
N VAL A 369 -22.78 2.33 -5.77
CA VAL A 369 -22.85 2.90 -7.12
C VAL A 369 -23.02 4.41 -7.00
N GLY A 370 -21.91 5.13 -6.85
CA GLY A 370 -21.89 6.60 -6.99
C GLY A 370 -21.09 7.38 -5.96
N ALA A 371 -20.63 6.78 -4.85
CA ALA A 371 -19.80 7.49 -3.88
C ALA A 371 -18.35 7.71 -4.39
N PRO A 372 -17.67 8.81 -4.03
CA PRO A 372 -16.24 8.96 -4.27
C PRO A 372 -15.43 7.98 -3.41
N SER A 373 -14.20 7.68 -3.81
CA SER A 373 -13.37 6.66 -3.12
C SER A 373 -12.58 7.21 -1.91
N ILE A 374 -12.50 8.53 -1.77
CA ILE A 374 -11.89 9.20 -0.62
C ILE A 374 -12.87 10.22 -0.07
N GLY A 375 -12.93 10.36 1.25
CA GLY A 375 -13.74 11.35 1.92
C GLY A 375 -14.52 10.72 3.05
N VAL A 376 -15.45 11.48 3.62
CA VAL A 376 -16.34 10.99 4.66
C VAL A 376 -17.77 11.48 4.43
N GLU A 377 -18.71 10.67 4.87
CA GLU A 377 -20.15 10.93 4.81
C GLU A 377 -20.69 10.95 6.25
N ILE A 378 -21.52 11.94 6.60
CA ILE A 378 -22.23 11.94 7.88
C ILE A 378 -23.56 11.22 7.67
N VAL A 379 -23.71 10.06 8.29
CA VAL A 379 -24.86 9.17 8.10
C VAL A 379 -26.01 9.57 9.01
N THR A 380 -25.72 9.85 10.29
CA THR A 380 -26.73 10.28 11.26
C THR A 380 -26.19 11.35 12.19
N ALA A 381 -27.10 12.19 12.69
CA ALA A 381 -26.85 13.16 13.75
C ALA A 381 -27.99 13.05 14.77
N GLU A 382 -27.66 12.70 16.00
CA GLU A 382 -28.61 12.51 17.10
C GLU A 382 -28.22 13.37 18.29
N GLU A 383 -29.21 13.96 18.96
CA GLU A 383 -28.97 14.71 20.19
C GLU A 383 -29.43 13.89 21.40
N ARG A 384 -28.51 13.62 22.33
CA ARG A 384 -28.79 12.87 23.56
C ARG A 384 -28.30 13.67 24.76
N LYS A 385 -29.22 14.00 25.67
CA LYS A 385 -28.93 14.78 26.90
C LYS A 385 -28.16 16.09 26.61
N GLY A 386 -28.52 16.81 25.55
CA GLY A 386 -27.89 18.07 25.15
C GLY A 386 -26.51 17.93 24.49
N THR A 387 -26.04 16.71 24.22
CA THR A 387 -24.82 16.46 23.44
C THR A 387 -25.18 15.86 22.09
N ARG A 388 -24.64 16.43 21.01
CA ARG A 388 -24.81 15.90 19.64
C ARG A 388 -23.79 14.81 19.34
N TYR A 389 -24.30 13.67 18.92
CA TYR A 389 -23.56 12.50 18.48
C TYR A 389 -23.79 12.30 16.98
N PHE A 390 -22.72 11.98 16.27
CA PHE A 390 -22.72 11.78 14.84
C PHE A 390 -22.24 10.36 14.52
N SER A 391 -22.76 9.82 13.42
CA SER A 391 -22.23 8.62 12.80
C SER A 391 -21.58 9.00 11.47
N ILE A 392 -20.31 8.68 11.30
CA ILE A 392 -19.53 9.03 10.11
C ILE A 392 -19.10 7.76 9.40
N ARG A 393 -19.30 7.72 8.08
CA ARG A 393 -18.81 6.68 7.18
C ARG A 393 -17.55 7.17 6.49
N ASP A 394 -16.44 6.47 6.68
CA ASP A 394 -15.19 6.70 5.93
C ASP A 394 -15.26 5.95 4.60
N LEU A 395 -15.17 6.70 3.49
CA LEU A 395 -15.34 6.17 2.14
C LEU A 395 -14.15 5.34 1.67
N ARG A 396 -13.00 5.45 2.35
CA ARG A 396 -11.76 4.76 1.99
C ARG A 396 -11.82 3.26 2.24
N ASN A 397 -12.54 2.88 3.28
CA ASN A 397 -12.69 1.49 3.74
C ASN A 397 -14.15 1.08 3.89
N GLY A 398 -15.11 2.01 3.75
CA GLY A 398 -16.54 1.78 3.93
C GLY A 398 -16.97 1.71 5.39
N ASN A 399 -16.07 1.98 6.34
CA ASN A 399 -16.31 1.79 7.76
C ASN A 399 -17.19 2.91 8.31
N THR A 400 -18.19 2.55 9.13
CA THR A 400 -19.04 3.52 9.84
C THR A 400 -18.67 3.54 11.32
N ILE A 401 -18.44 4.74 11.86
CA ILE A 401 -18.06 4.99 13.25
C ILE A 401 -19.14 5.84 13.89
N HIS A 402 -19.70 5.33 14.99
CA HIS A 402 -20.82 5.92 15.70
C HIS A 402 -20.36 6.67 16.96
N ASN A 403 -21.28 7.44 17.53
CA ASN A 403 -21.10 8.15 18.79
C ASN A 403 -19.95 9.18 18.76
N ILE A 404 -19.68 9.77 17.60
CA ILE A 404 -18.67 10.82 17.45
C ILE A 404 -19.27 12.14 17.91
N THR A 405 -18.61 12.82 18.84
CA THR A 405 -18.90 14.21 19.22
C THR A 405 -17.95 15.18 18.52
N MET A 406 -18.29 16.48 18.49
CA MET A 406 -17.40 17.54 17.98
C MET A 406 -15.99 17.49 18.60
N GLY A 407 -15.88 17.19 19.89
CA GLY A 407 -14.60 17.11 20.60
C GLY A 407 -13.82 15.82 20.34
N SER A 408 -14.50 14.71 20.05
CA SER A 408 -13.86 13.43 19.73
C SER A 408 -13.46 13.29 18.25
N ALA A 409 -14.07 14.09 17.37
CA ALA A 409 -13.85 14.03 15.94
C ALA A 409 -12.41 14.41 15.60
N ARG A 410 -11.77 13.62 14.73
CA ARG A 410 -10.36 13.80 14.33
C ARG A 410 -10.29 14.40 12.93
N LYS A 411 -9.43 15.39 12.72
CA LYS A 411 -9.05 15.95 11.40
C LYS A 411 -10.20 16.09 10.39
N LEU A 412 -10.34 15.12 9.47
CA LEU A 412 -11.33 15.12 8.41
C LEU A 412 -12.74 15.00 8.97
N TRP A 413 -12.94 14.25 10.06
CA TRP A 413 -14.23 14.20 10.76
C TRP A 413 -14.55 15.54 11.40
N SER A 414 -13.60 16.18 12.09
CA SER A 414 -13.85 17.51 12.67
C SER A 414 -14.15 18.54 11.59
N TYR A 415 -13.52 18.43 10.43
CA TYR A 415 -13.83 19.25 9.25
C TYR A 415 -15.26 18.99 8.76
N ALA A 416 -15.62 17.73 8.52
CA ALA A 416 -16.94 17.36 8.04
C ALA A 416 -18.05 17.81 9.00
N LEU A 417 -17.87 17.57 10.31
CA LEU A 417 -18.84 18.01 11.32
C LEU A 417 -18.96 19.54 11.41
N ASN A 418 -17.84 20.27 11.28
CA ASN A 418 -17.89 21.74 11.21
C ASN A 418 -18.61 22.21 9.95
N GLN A 419 -18.30 21.65 8.77
CA GLN A 419 -18.98 22.01 7.53
C GLN A 419 -20.49 21.71 7.63
N TYR A 420 -20.84 20.52 8.10
CA TYR A 420 -22.24 20.14 8.31
C TYR A 420 -22.99 21.09 9.25
N THR A 421 -22.34 21.55 10.32
CA THR A 421 -22.98 22.40 11.33
C THR A 421 -23.02 23.88 10.94
N THR A 422 -21.98 24.39 10.28
CA THR A 422 -21.80 25.83 10.02
C THR A 422 -22.13 26.24 8.59
N ASN A 423 -22.02 25.32 7.64
CA ASN A 423 -22.20 25.56 6.21
C ASN A 423 -22.86 24.32 5.55
N PRO A 424 -24.10 23.97 5.94
CA PRO A 424 -24.81 22.85 5.37
C PRO A 424 -25.00 23.04 3.86
N VAL A 425 -25.02 21.92 3.13
CA VAL A 425 -25.12 21.95 1.66
C VAL A 425 -26.44 22.57 1.23
N ASP A 426 -26.34 23.60 0.41
CA ASP A 426 -27.49 24.28 -0.21
C ASP A 426 -27.62 23.79 -1.67
N PRO A 427 -28.68 23.04 -2.00
CA PRO A 427 -28.88 22.51 -3.35
C PRO A 427 -28.91 23.60 -4.43
N ALA A 428 -29.30 24.83 -4.09
CA ALA A 428 -29.42 25.94 -5.03
C ALA A 428 -28.06 26.55 -5.41
N LYS A 429 -27.05 26.44 -4.55
CA LYS A 429 -25.68 26.92 -4.82
C LYS A 429 -24.72 25.81 -5.25
N THR A 430 -25.20 24.57 -5.29
CA THR A 430 -24.43 23.41 -5.72
C THR A 430 -24.36 23.37 -7.25
N THR A 431 -23.17 23.13 -7.81
CA THR A 431 -22.98 22.97 -9.26
C THR A 431 -23.29 21.52 -9.65
N TRP A 432 -24.43 21.29 -10.31
CA TRP A 432 -24.90 19.95 -10.67
C TRP A 432 -24.49 19.52 -12.09
N SER A 433 -24.19 18.24 -12.25
CA SER A 433 -24.05 17.51 -13.52
C SER A 433 -24.75 16.16 -13.37
N GLY A 434 -25.98 16.07 -13.88
CA GLY A 434 -26.90 14.99 -13.57
C GLY A 434 -27.23 14.96 -12.06
N ASP A 435 -27.12 13.78 -11.46
CA ASP A 435 -27.36 13.58 -10.02
C ASP A 435 -26.15 13.93 -9.14
N LEU A 436 -25.01 14.27 -9.76
CA LEU A 436 -23.76 14.58 -9.07
C LEU A 436 -23.61 16.09 -8.93
N GLY A 437 -23.19 16.55 -7.75
CA GLY A 437 -23.07 17.94 -7.41
C GLY A 437 -21.72 18.28 -6.79
N LEU A 438 -21.18 19.43 -7.15
CA LEU A 438 -20.04 20.06 -6.48
C LEU A 438 -20.56 21.18 -5.58
N TRP A 439 -20.42 21.01 -4.27
CA TRP A 439 -20.82 22.00 -3.28
C TRP A 439 -19.76 23.09 -3.12
N GLN A 440 -18.53 22.67 -2.80
CA GLN A 440 -17.44 23.61 -2.52
C GLN A 440 -16.08 23.01 -2.88
N VAL A 441 -15.14 23.89 -3.23
CA VAL A 441 -13.72 23.55 -3.33
C VAL A 441 -12.93 24.45 -2.39
N ALA A 442 -12.16 23.85 -1.49
CA ALA A 442 -11.29 24.56 -0.55
C ALA A 442 -9.82 24.15 -0.74
N ARG A 443 -8.91 25.13 -0.73
CA ARG A 443 -7.45 24.86 -0.77
C ARG A 443 -6.94 24.70 0.65
N ARG A 444 -6.36 23.54 0.97
CA ARG A 444 -5.80 23.25 2.29
C ARG A 444 -4.45 22.54 2.14
N VAL A 445 -3.39 23.11 2.73
CA VAL A 445 -2.01 22.57 2.69
C VAL A 445 -1.58 22.17 1.27
N ARG A 446 -1.58 23.15 0.35
CA ARG A 446 -1.20 22.98 -1.07
C ARG A 446 -2.03 22.00 -1.92
N ARG A 447 -3.04 21.32 -1.38
CA ARG A 447 -3.97 20.46 -2.13
C ARG A 447 -5.39 21.03 -2.13
N LEU A 448 -6.16 20.75 -3.17
CA LEU A 448 -7.59 21.04 -3.20
C LEU A 448 -8.36 19.91 -2.49
N ARG A 449 -9.42 20.29 -1.80
CA ARG A 449 -10.43 19.41 -1.24
C ARG A 449 -11.79 19.81 -1.80
N TYR A 450 -12.57 18.82 -2.15
CA TYR A 450 -13.86 18.93 -2.80
C TYR A 450 -14.93 18.40 -1.83
N ASP A 451 -15.96 19.20 -1.61
CA ASP A 451 -17.18 18.76 -0.96
C ASP A 451 -18.23 18.52 -2.03
N LEU A 452 -18.81 17.32 -2.05
CA LEU A 452 -19.64 16.81 -3.12
C LEU A 452 -21.02 16.43 -2.59
N ALA A 453 -22.01 16.45 -3.48
CA ALA A 453 -23.37 16.06 -3.19
C ALA A 453 -23.86 15.07 -4.25
N LEU A 454 -24.66 14.08 -3.84
CA LEU A 454 -25.31 13.13 -4.73
C LEU A 454 -26.81 13.15 -4.42
N ARG A 455 -27.63 13.35 -5.47
CA ARG A 455 -29.08 13.18 -5.39
C ARG A 455 -29.40 11.69 -5.47
N GLN A 456 -30.15 11.20 -4.51
CA GLN A 456 -30.68 9.85 -4.54
C GLN A 456 -32.02 9.81 -5.27
N PRO A 457 -32.42 8.64 -5.82
CA PRO A 457 -33.71 8.46 -6.47
C PRO A 457 -34.92 8.76 -5.57
N ASP A 458 -34.74 8.66 -4.25
CA ASP A 458 -35.76 8.98 -3.24
C ASP A 458 -35.87 10.48 -2.92
N GLY A 459 -35.07 11.33 -3.60
CA GLY A 459 -35.02 12.77 -3.40
C GLY A 459 -34.14 13.22 -2.24
N SER A 460 -33.52 12.30 -1.50
CA SER A 460 -32.57 12.63 -0.45
C SER A 460 -31.20 13.02 -1.02
N LEU A 461 -30.39 13.70 -0.20
CA LEU A 461 -29.06 14.18 -0.58
C LEU A 461 -28.00 13.51 0.27
N ARG A 462 -27.11 12.78 -0.39
CA ARG A 462 -25.87 12.29 0.21
C ARG A 462 -24.79 13.33 0.03
N VAL A 463 -24.06 13.63 1.10
CA VAL A 463 -22.99 14.63 1.09
C VAL A 463 -21.66 14.00 1.48
N PHE A 464 -20.64 14.25 0.66
CA PHE A 464 -19.29 13.74 0.84
C PHE A 464 -18.34 14.90 1.11
N TYR A 465 -17.66 14.86 2.26
CA TYR A 465 -16.80 15.94 2.71
C TYR A 465 -15.32 15.62 2.52
N GLY A 466 -14.56 16.61 2.07
CA GLY A 466 -13.10 16.62 2.04
C GLY A 466 -12.46 15.62 1.08
N VAL A 467 -13.12 15.34 -0.04
CA VAL A 467 -12.64 14.48 -1.12
C VAL A 467 -11.41 15.11 -1.77
N THR A 468 -10.33 14.36 -1.95
CA THR A 468 -9.13 14.83 -2.68
C THR A 468 -9.21 14.41 -4.15
N SER A 469 -8.38 15.00 -5.02
CA SER A 469 -8.34 14.64 -6.45
C SER A 469 -8.14 13.14 -6.71
N ASP A 470 -7.33 12.46 -5.89
CA ASP A 470 -7.18 10.99 -5.94
C ASP A 470 -8.49 10.21 -5.71
N GLY A 471 -9.46 10.79 -4.99
CA GLY A 471 -10.75 10.18 -4.67
C GLY A 471 -11.87 10.50 -5.65
N MET A 472 -11.61 11.36 -6.63
CA MET A 472 -12.55 11.79 -7.66
C MET A 472 -12.60 10.77 -8.81
N SER A 473 -12.72 9.48 -8.47
CA SER A 473 -12.76 8.40 -9.45
C SER A 473 -14.09 8.36 -10.21
N GLY A 474 -14.04 7.90 -11.47
CA GLY A 474 -15.24 7.70 -12.29
C GLY A 474 -15.93 9.03 -12.65
N PRO A 475 -17.25 9.15 -12.50
CA PRO A 475 -18.00 10.30 -12.99
C PRO A 475 -17.71 11.59 -12.21
N TRP A 476 -17.13 11.49 -11.00
CA TRP A 476 -16.68 12.65 -10.22
C TRP A 476 -15.52 13.42 -10.85
N GLY A 477 -14.75 12.78 -11.73
CA GLY A 477 -13.59 13.40 -12.40
C GLY A 477 -13.95 14.65 -13.21
N GLN A 478 -15.20 14.80 -13.63
CA GLN A 478 -15.68 15.99 -14.35
C GLN A 478 -15.53 17.29 -13.55
N PHE A 479 -15.58 17.21 -12.22
CA PHE A 479 -15.47 18.36 -11.32
C PHE A 479 -14.02 18.72 -10.94
N LEU A 480 -13.03 17.97 -11.43
CA LEU A 480 -11.62 18.29 -11.21
C LEU A 480 -11.28 19.63 -11.88
N LYS A 481 -10.61 20.50 -11.12
CA LYS A 481 -10.06 21.76 -11.65
C LYS A 481 -8.82 21.45 -12.48
N GLU A 482 -8.46 22.33 -13.42
CA GLU A 482 -7.30 22.15 -14.30
C GLU A 482 -6.01 21.79 -13.55
N GLU A 483 -5.77 22.39 -12.37
CA GLU A 483 -4.61 22.07 -11.51
C GLU A 483 -4.53 20.60 -11.07
N ASP A 484 -5.68 19.89 -11.01
CA ASP A 484 -5.81 18.51 -10.55
C ASP A 484 -6.26 17.52 -11.65
N ARG A 485 -6.48 17.99 -12.89
CA ARG A 485 -6.80 17.11 -14.03
C ARG A 485 -5.55 16.33 -14.45
N VAL A 486 -5.70 15.02 -14.62
CA VAL A 486 -4.65 14.14 -15.14
C VAL A 486 -4.63 14.29 -16.66
N GLU A 487 -3.62 14.97 -17.21
CA GLU A 487 -3.26 14.85 -18.64
C GLU A 487 -2.80 13.44 -18.99
#